data_AF-A0A2T5LFF7-F1
#
_entry.id   AF-A0A2T5LFF7-F1
#
_cell.length_a   1.000
_cell.length_b   1.000
_cell.length_c   1.000
_cell.angle_alpha   90.00
_cell.angle_beta   90.00
_cell.angle_gamma   90.00
#
_symmetry.space_group_name_H-M   'P 1'
#
loop_
_entity.id
_entity.type
_entity.pdbx_description
1 polymer ?
#
loop_
_entity_poly.entity_id
_entity_poly.type
_entity_poly.pdbx_seq_one_letter_code
_entity_poly.pdbx_strand_id
1 'polypeptide(L)'
;MRYLALMLLAPWLIVLGWAYWAYPKALLKNATRRAFDVLALIAAVAAAVQAAMTSFDAVVLPAADKFGPKSGAIWQQVVPALWGYGAFVAVLVVALIIRQLVWKPRTP
;
A
#
# COMPACT_ATOMS: atom_id res chain seq x y z
N MET A 1 -2.33 -19.34 6.20
CA MET A 1 -1.08 -18.53 6.27
C MET A 1 -1.45 -17.05 6.22
N ARG A 2 -1.30 -16.30 7.32
CA ARG A 2 -1.78 -14.91 7.41
C ARG A 2 -1.05 -13.92 6.48
N TYR A 3 0.22 -14.17 6.21
CA TYR A 3 1.09 -13.24 5.48
C TYR A 3 1.15 -13.47 3.96
N LEU A 4 0.40 -14.46 3.45
CA LEU A 4 0.48 -14.85 2.04
C LEU A 4 0.05 -13.71 1.10
N ALA A 5 -1.07 -13.04 1.38
CA ALA A 5 -1.52 -11.89 0.60
C ALA A 5 -0.46 -10.78 0.52
N LEU A 6 0.22 -10.47 1.63
CA LEU A 6 1.30 -9.47 1.65
C LEU A 6 2.50 -9.92 0.82
N MET A 7 2.89 -11.19 0.92
CA MET A 7 4.03 -11.74 0.18
C MET A 7 3.79 -11.73 -1.33
N LEU A 8 2.55 -12.02 -1.76
CA LEU A 8 2.15 -11.95 -3.17
C LEU A 8 2.02 -10.51 -3.68
N LEU A 9 1.59 -9.58 -2.82
CA LEU A 9 1.43 -8.17 -3.17
C LEU A 9 2.76 -7.39 -3.12
N ALA A 10 3.74 -7.84 -2.34
CA ALA A 10 5.00 -7.12 -2.10
C ALA A 10 5.77 -6.71 -3.37
N PRO A 11 5.95 -7.59 -4.39
CA PRO A 11 6.61 -7.18 -5.64
C PRO A 11 5.93 -5.98 -6.30
N TRP A 12 4.60 -5.93 -6.26
CA TRP A 12 3.84 -4.82 -6.81
C TRP A 12 3.98 -3.54 -5.98
N LEU A 13 3.92 -3.62 -4.65
CA LEU A 13 4.13 -2.44 -3.79
C LEU A 13 5.54 -1.87 -3.93
N ILE A 14 6.55 -2.71 -4.15
CA ILE A 14 7.93 -2.28 -4.41
C ILE A 14 7.99 -1.46 -5.70
N VAL A 15 7.34 -1.91 -6.78
CA VAL A 15 7.28 -1.16 -8.05
C VAL A 15 6.63 0.21 -7.85
N LEU A 16 5.54 0.28 -7.07
CA LEU A 16 4.86 1.54 -6.78
C LEU A 16 5.68 2.47 -5.88
N GLY A 17 6.32 1.93 -4.85
CA GLY A 17 7.24 2.69 -4.01
C GLY A 17 8.42 3.24 -4.80
N TRP A 18 8.99 2.43 -5.71
CA TRP A 18 10.01 2.87 -6.65
C TRP A 18 9.49 3.98 -7.57
N ALA A 19 8.29 3.83 -8.14
CA ALA A 19 7.70 4.83 -9.03
C ALA A 19 7.48 6.16 -8.29
N TYR A 20 6.95 6.11 -7.06
CA TYR A 20 6.81 7.26 -6.18
C TYR A 20 8.15 7.96 -5.91
N TRP A 21 9.21 7.20 -5.67
CA TRP A 21 10.54 7.73 -5.37
C TRP A 21 11.24 8.31 -6.61
N ALA A 22 11.09 7.66 -7.76
CA ALA A 22 11.77 8.01 -9.00
C ALA A 22 11.18 9.24 -9.70
N TYR A 23 9.87 9.49 -9.54
CA TYR A 23 9.14 10.56 -10.23
C TYR A 23 8.47 11.52 -9.26
N PRO A 24 8.23 12.79 -9.66
CA PRO A 24 8.68 13.41 -10.91
C PRO A 24 10.12 13.94 -10.82
N LYS A 25 10.90 13.75 -11.90
CA LYS A 25 12.32 14.11 -11.96
C LYS A 25 12.60 15.62 -11.90
N ALA A 26 11.59 16.44 -12.14
CA ALA A 26 11.67 17.91 -12.18
C ALA A 26 11.68 18.59 -10.80
N LEU A 27 11.34 17.87 -9.72
CA LEU A 27 11.30 18.46 -8.37
C LEU A 27 12.71 18.70 -7.81
N LEU A 28 12.85 19.80 -7.07
CA LEU A 28 14.07 20.14 -6.34
C LEU A 28 14.48 18.96 -5.44
N LYS A 29 15.75 18.55 -5.53
CA LYS A 29 16.32 17.48 -4.71
C LYS A 29 17.02 18.12 -3.51
N ASN A 30 16.33 18.17 -2.36
CA ASN A 30 16.90 18.64 -1.11
C ASN A 30 16.75 17.58 0.01
N ALA A 31 17.51 17.74 1.09
CA ALA A 31 17.55 16.78 2.20
C ALA A 31 16.18 16.62 2.89
N THR A 32 15.42 17.72 3.01
CA THR A 32 14.07 17.71 3.61
C THR A 32 13.09 16.90 2.78
N ARG A 33 13.12 17.02 1.45
CA ARG A 33 12.29 16.18 0.55
C ARG A 33 12.65 14.71 0.70
N ARG A 34 13.94 14.38 0.77
CA ARG A 34 14.39 13.00 0.90
C ARG A 34 13.92 12.38 2.22
N ALA A 35 14.01 13.13 3.32
CA ALA A 35 13.49 12.68 4.62
C ALA A 35 11.97 12.46 4.56
N PHE A 36 11.22 13.38 3.95
CA PHE A 36 9.79 13.23 3.73
C PHE A 36 9.45 12.00 2.89
N ASP A 37 10.13 11.79 1.76
CA ASP A 37 9.91 10.63 0.88
C ASP A 37 10.16 9.30 1.62
N VAL A 38 11.19 9.23 2.47
CA VAL A 38 11.47 8.04 3.31
C VAL A 38 10.34 7.80 4.30
N LEU A 39 9.91 8.84 5.03
CA LEU A 39 8.83 8.73 5.99
C LEU A 39 7.50 8.33 5.33
N ALA A 40 7.21 8.87 4.14
CA ALA A 40 6.02 8.52 3.36
C ALA A 40 6.03 7.04 2.94
N LEU A 41 7.18 6.53 2.48
CA LEU A 41 7.31 5.11 2.12
C LEU A 41 7.17 4.19 3.35
N ILE A 42 7.78 4.55 4.49
CA ILE A 42 7.63 3.79 5.73
C ILE A 42 6.17 3.78 6.17
N ALA A 43 5.50 4.94 6.15
CA ALA A 43 4.09 5.06 6.49
C ALA A 43 3.19 4.24 5.56
N ALA A 44 3.49 4.24 4.25
CA ALA A 44 2.73 3.45 3.27
C ALA A 44 2.86 1.94 3.53
N VAL A 45 4.08 1.46 3.80
CA VAL A 45 4.31 0.04 4.16
C VAL A 45 3.58 -0.32 5.46
N ALA A 46 3.68 0.52 6.49
CA ALA A 46 3.01 0.29 7.77
C ALA A 46 1.48 0.23 7.60
N ALA A 47 0.90 1.17 6.85
CA ALA A 47 -0.52 1.21 6.54
C ALA A 47 -0.97 -0.04 5.77
N ALA A 48 -0.20 -0.47 4.78
CA ALA A 48 -0.49 -1.68 4.00
C ALA A 48 -0.52 -2.94 4.87
N VAL A 49 0.49 -3.10 5.73
CA VAL A 49 0.60 -4.24 6.66
C VAL A 49 -0.56 -4.22 7.65
N GLN A 50 -0.83 -3.09 8.29
CA GLN A 50 -1.91 -2.96 9.26
C GLN A 50 -3.28 -3.25 8.62
N ALA A 51 -3.57 -2.65 7.46
CA ALA A 51 -4.84 -2.86 6.76
C ALA A 51 -5.03 -4.30 6.28
N ALA A 52 -3.96 -4.95 5.78
CA ALA A 52 -4.03 -6.36 5.38
C ALA A 52 -4.27 -7.28 6.59
N MET A 53 -3.60 -7.03 7.72
CA MET A 53 -3.74 -7.86 8.92
C MET A 53 -5.12 -7.71 9.56
N THR A 54 -5.60 -6.48 9.73
CA THR A 54 -6.93 -6.23 10.33
C THR A 54 -8.05 -6.78 9.46
N SER A 55 -7.94 -6.62 8.14
CA SER A 55 -8.96 -7.15 7.22
C SER A 55 -8.92 -8.67 7.12
N PHE A 56 -7.75 -9.32 7.23
CA PHE A 56 -7.64 -10.78 7.31
C PHE A 56 -8.42 -11.33 8.50
N ASP A 57 -8.24 -10.69 9.67
CA ASP A 57 -8.90 -11.09 10.91
C ASP A 57 -10.40 -10.76 10.90
N ALA A 58 -10.83 -9.81 10.07
CA ALA A 58 -12.24 -9.40 9.91
C ALA A 58 -13.04 -10.21 8.87
N VAL A 59 -12.40 -11.02 8.01
CA VAL A 59 -13.12 -11.82 7.01
C VAL A 59 -13.94 -12.92 7.68
N VAL A 60 -15.26 -12.86 7.50
CA VAL A 60 -16.17 -13.94 7.89
C VAL A 60 -16.25 -14.96 6.76
N LEU A 61 -15.77 -16.17 7.02
CA LEU A 61 -15.83 -17.27 6.06
C LEU A 61 -17.21 -17.94 6.10
N PRO A 62 -17.78 -18.31 4.93
CA PRO A 62 -18.97 -19.16 4.89
C PRO A 62 -18.69 -20.49 5.59
N ALA A 63 -19.63 -20.96 6.42
CA ALA A 63 -19.55 -22.31 6.98
C ALA A 63 -19.44 -23.35 5.87
N ALA A 64 -18.55 -24.33 6.05
CA ALA A 64 -18.45 -25.48 5.16
C ALA A 64 -19.79 -26.22 5.13
N ASP A 65 -20.20 -26.68 3.94
CA ASP A 65 -21.37 -27.54 3.81
C ASP A 65 -20.95 -28.98 3.50
N LYS A 66 -21.95 -29.83 3.25
CA LYS A 66 -21.81 -31.27 3.06
C LYS A 66 -20.94 -31.65 1.85
N PHE A 67 -20.66 -30.70 0.95
CA PHE A 67 -19.92 -30.90 -0.29
C PHE A 67 -18.50 -30.32 -0.26
N GLY A 68 -18.06 -29.80 0.90
CA GLY A 68 -16.70 -29.31 1.11
C GLY A 68 -16.60 -27.80 1.41
N PRO A 69 -15.38 -27.24 1.45
CA PRO A 69 -15.19 -25.81 1.65
C PRO A 69 -15.83 -25.03 0.50
N LYS A 70 -16.75 -24.11 0.80
CA LYS A 70 -17.27 -23.19 -0.21
C LYS A 70 -16.11 -22.41 -0.84
N SER A 71 -16.19 -22.17 -2.15
CA SER A 71 -15.25 -21.35 -2.94
C SER A 71 -14.89 -19.99 -2.29
N GLY A 72 -15.67 -19.53 -1.30
CA GLY A 72 -15.42 -18.32 -0.54
C GLY A 72 -14.15 -18.28 0.33
N ALA A 73 -13.47 -19.41 0.57
CA ALA A 73 -12.22 -19.43 1.36
C ALA A 73 -11.11 -18.52 0.78
N ILE A 74 -11.11 -18.29 -0.54
CA ILE A 74 -10.15 -17.41 -1.21
C ILE A 74 -10.28 -15.95 -0.77
N TRP A 75 -11.46 -15.50 -0.32
CA TRP A 75 -11.68 -14.13 0.12
C TRP A 75 -10.86 -13.77 1.36
N GLN A 76 -10.45 -14.75 2.16
CA GLN A 76 -9.52 -14.52 3.27
C GLN A 76 -8.12 -14.07 2.82
N GLN A 77 -7.80 -14.17 1.52
CA GLN A 77 -6.56 -13.66 0.94
C GLN A 77 -6.81 -12.46 0.02
N VAL A 78 -7.90 -12.47 -0.74
CA VAL A 78 -8.25 -11.37 -1.64
C VAL A 78 -8.56 -10.08 -0.87
N VAL A 79 -9.35 -10.15 0.20
CA VAL A 79 -9.72 -8.95 0.99
C VAL A 79 -8.48 -8.29 1.60
N PRO A 80 -7.56 -9.01 2.28
CA PRO A 80 -6.29 -8.45 2.74
C PRO A 80 -5.44 -7.79 1.66
N ALA A 81 -5.35 -8.41 0.48
CA ALA A 81 -4.60 -7.85 -0.62
C ALA A 81 -5.20 -6.51 -1.08
N LEU A 82 -6.52 -6.42 -1.20
CA LEU A 82 -7.22 -5.20 -1.60
C LEU A 82 -7.07 -4.07 -0.56
N TRP A 83 -7.27 -4.38 0.72
CA TRP A 83 -7.11 -3.39 1.79
C TRP A 83 -5.66 -2.92 1.95
N GLY A 84 -4.71 -3.85 1.90
CA GLY A 84 -3.29 -3.51 1.94
C GLY A 84 -2.86 -2.64 0.76
N TYR A 85 -3.30 -2.99 -0.45
CA TYR A 85 -3.04 -2.19 -1.66
C TYR A 85 -3.66 -0.79 -1.57
N GLY A 86 -4.95 -0.72 -1.22
CA GLY A 86 -5.67 0.55 -1.11
C GLY A 86 -5.04 1.48 -0.08
N ALA A 87 -4.68 0.97 1.10
CA ALA A 87 -4.01 1.74 2.15
C ALA A 87 -2.64 2.27 1.68
N PHE A 88 -1.84 1.42 1.03
CA PHE A 88 -0.53 1.81 0.49
C PHE A 88 -0.67 2.96 -0.52
N VAL A 89 -1.56 2.80 -1.51
CA VAL A 89 -1.79 3.79 -2.57
C VAL A 89 -2.35 5.09 -1.98
N ALA A 90 -3.28 5.02 -1.03
CA ALA A 90 -3.85 6.19 -0.39
C ALA A 90 -2.76 7.04 0.28
N VAL A 91 -1.85 6.42 1.04
CA VAL A 91 -0.71 7.13 1.66
C VAL A 91 0.19 7.76 0.59
N LEU A 92 0.54 7.02 -0.48
CA LEU A 92 1.36 7.56 -1.55
C LEU A 92 0.69 8.73 -2.27
N VAL A 93 -0.61 8.67 -2.53
CA VAL A 93 -1.36 9.76 -3.19
C VAL A 93 -1.36 11.01 -2.31
N VAL A 94 -1.63 10.88 -1.01
CA VAL A 94 -1.55 12.00 -0.07
C VAL A 94 -0.13 12.58 -0.04
N ALA A 95 0.88 11.71 0.03
CA ALA A 95 2.28 12.14 0.01
C ALA A 95 2.64 12.85 -1.31
N LEU A 96 2.14 12.38 -2.45
CA LEU A 96 2.34 13.01 -3.76
C LEU A 96 1.77 14.42 -3.80
N ILE A 97 0.54 14.61 -3.29
CA ILE A 97 -0.11 15.92 -3.22
C ILE A 97 0.70 16.87 -2.35
N ILE A 98 1.06 16.46 -1.13
CA ILE A 98 1.87 17.27 -0.22
C ILE A 98 3.21 17.63 -0.88
N ARG A 99 3.86 16.64 -1.49
CA ARG A 99 5.15 16.81 -2.15
C ARG A 99 5.09 17.82 -3.31
N GLN A 100 4.02 17.76 -4.10
CA GLN A 100 3.82 18.72 -5.18
C GLN A 100 3.56 20.13 -4.66
N LEU A 101 2.78 20.29 -3.60
CA LEU A 101 2.46 21.62 -3.04
C LEU A 101 3.69 22.29 -2.40
N VAL A 102 4.51 21.53 -1.69
CA VAL A 102 5.64 22.08 -0.91
C VAL A 102 6.90 22.30 -1.75
N TRP A 103 7.19 21.42 -2.72
CA TRP A 103 8.42 21.48 -3.54
C TRP A 103 8.19 21.86 -5.00
N LYS A 104 7.01 22.41 -5.35
CA LYS A 104 6.75 22.91 -6.72
C LYS A 104 7.86 23.89 -7.13
N PRO A 105 8.44 23.76 -8.34
CA PRO A 105 9.31 24.79 -8.88
C PRO A 105 8.55 26.10 -8.92
N ARG A 106 9.10 27.15 -8.29
CA ARG A 106 8.62 28.51 -8.52
C ARG A 106 9.06 28.86 -9.94
N THR A 107 8.13 28.89 -10.89
CA THR A 107 8.38 29.46 -12.21
C THR A 107 8.86 30.91 -12.03
N PRO A 108 9.87 31.36 -12.80
CA PRO A 108 10.36 32.73 -12.75
C PRO A 108 9.27 33.75 -13.11
#